data_AF-A0A7V9AGI6-F1
#
_entry.id   AF-A0A7V9AGI6-F1
#
_cell.length_a   1.000
_cell.length_b   1.000
_cell.length_c   1.000
_cell.angle_alpha   90.00
_cell.angle_beta   90.00
_cell.angle_gamma   90.00
#
_symmetry.space_group_name_H-M   'P 1'
#
loop_
_entity.id
_entity.type
_entity.pdbx_description
1 polymer ?
#
loop_
_entity_poly.entity_id
_entity_poly.type
_entity_poly.pdbx_seq_one_letter_code
_entity_poly.pdbx_strand_id
1 'polypeptide(L)'
;MLDVNPQGPLPFPDDPNKWDGWSKYNSPNFYERLCLDPRRNPSNEIIEEHCRELLRWWQKKLPLKNQPSNPLAQLLRPGLEESSRYLTEARVELLDPERRRQVDDDLAAHARELAIVEFHKYLTFAIADGILGPEEEKSLLRFGQDHGLDEEQIRGYIEAELQESGAQRPPPPGVPRHARPTSGRRATRQALSPEQEFLRMLRLTALDSEGMSNETRDAFVNMAANLGIEPGDAEDLVDVYLEEADEAAKHGAASSSNSAPSIPPVPAAAKLPPEAAPAVTVARATPAPGSNENLRPFRTSAGAQMLFIPAGTFVMGSDAVDAGPNERPLTRVTLSRYYISRFPITNAEYEQFDPAHARKRSPGAGDRHPVVYVSSLEAMKYCQWLSTRERKKYRLPTEAEWEFAARGSDGRRFPWGNHEGRGDLGNFADRNTVFAWSDREINDGYPESSPVGAFPLGVSPFGVEDMAGNVWEWCVDYFETYRGTPRANPRGATSGAKRVYRGGSWKSRFNSLRASARGWNVASYSCNDLGFRIVCEGD
;
A
#
# COMPACT_ATOMS: atom_id res chain seq x y z
N MET A 1 -46.70 -17.58 41.40
CA MET A 1 -47.62 -17.72 40.24
C MET A 1 -47.88 -16.31 39.75
N LEU A 2 -47.31 -15.79 38.67
CA LEU A 2 -46.68 -16.38 37.48
C LEU A 2 -45.37 -15.65 37.16
N ASP A 3 -44.40 -16.35 36.55
CA ASP A 3 -43.14 -15.87 35.98
C ASP A 3 -43.32 -14.72 34.97
N VAL A 4 -42.34 -13.79 34.87
CA VAL A 4 -41.67 -13.41 33.60
C VAL A 4 -40.25 -12.82 33.84
N ASN A 5 -39.26 -13.52 33.28
CA ASN A 5 -37.85 -13.23 32.95
C ASN A 5 -37.38 -11.74 32.79
N PRO A 6 -36.16 -11.35 33.23
CA PRO A 6 -35.56 -10.05 32.90
C PRO A 6 -34.81 -10.16 31.57
N GLN A 7 -35.51 -9.98 30.46
CA GLN A 7 -34.84 -9.82 29.16
C GLN A 7 -34.75 -8.34 28.82
N GLY A 8 -33.54 -7.88 28.48
CA GLY A 8 -33.26 -6.57 27.88
C GLY A 8 -33.96 -6.40 26.53
N PRO A 9 -33.71 -5.32 25.77
CA PRO A 9 -34.38 -5.12 24.49
C PRO A 9 -34.19 -6.34 23.59
N LEU A 10 -35.28 -6.77 22.95
CA LEU A 10 -35.22 -7.93 22.03
C LEU A 10 -34.31 -7.58 20.85
N PRO A 11 -33.44 -8.51 20.41
CA PRO A 11 -32.52 -8.25 19.31
C PRO A 11 -33.28 -7.94 18.01
N PHE A 12 -32.72 -7.05 17.19
CA PHE A 12 -33.33 -6.66 15.92
C PHE A 12 -33.40 -7.85 14.96
N PRO A 13 -34.52 -8.05 14.25
CA PRO A 13 -34.65 -9.16 13.32
C PRO A 13 -33.67 -9.02 12.15
N ASP A 14 -33.18 -10.14 11.60
CA ASP A 14 -32.26 -10.10 10.45
C ASP A 14 -32.92 -9.56 9.17
N ASP A 15 -34.24 -9.71 9.03
CA ASP A 15 -35.04 -9.17 7.94
C ASP A 15 -35.65 -7.81 8.32
N PRO A 16 -35.30 -6.71 7.64
CA PRO A 16 -35.78 -5.37 7.96
C PRO A 16 -37.30 -5.16 7.90
N ASN A 17 -38.02 -5.99 7.14
CA ASN A 17 -39.48 -5.88 6.99
C ASN A 17 -40.25 -6.48 8.17
N LYS A 18 -39.57 -7.28 9.01
CA LYS A 18 -40.16 -7.92 10.19
C LYS A 18 -39.96 -7.11 11.46
N TRP A 19 -39.30 -5.96 11.36
CA TRP A 19 -39.09 -5.07 12.49
C TRP A 19 -40.40 -4.33 12.85
N ASP A 20 -40.85 -4.48 14.09
CA ASP A 20 -42.13 -3.96 14.56
C ASP A 20 -42.14 -2.42 14.73
N GLY A 21 -40.96 -1.78 14.75
CA GLY A 21 -40.80 -0.33 14.87
C GLY A 21 -41.46 0.47 13.75
N TRP A 22 -41.61 -0.13 12.56
CA TRP A 22 -42.35 0.48 11.46
C TRP A 22 -43.84 0.68 11.76
N SER A 23 -44.42 -0.08 12.69
CA SER A 23 -45.82 0.09 13.11
C SER A 23 -45.99 1.08 14.26
N LYS A 24 -44.93 1.31 15.04
CA LYS A 24 -44.94 2.09 16.29
C LYS A 24 -44.33 3.49 16.16
N TYR A 25 -43.75 3.84 15.00
CA TYR A 25 -43.07 5.13 14.78
C TYR A 25 -43.92 6.38 15.07
N ASN A 26 -45.26 6.26 15.05
CA ASN A 26 -46.21 7.33 15.35
C ASN A 26 -46.76 7.31 16.80
N SER A 27 -46.31 6.41 17.68
CA SER A 27 -46.80 6.37 19.07
C SER A 27 -46.54 7.69 19.80
N PRO A 28 -47.44 8.18 20.68
CA PRO A 28 -47.15 9.37 21.48
C PRO A 28 -46.01 9.15 22.52
N ASN A 29 -45.63 7.90 22.82
CA ASN A 29 -44.57 7.58 23.79
C ASN A 29 -43.23 7.28 23.10
N PHE A 30 -42.15 7.98 23.48
CA PHE A 30 -40.83 7.86 22.85
C PHE A 30 -40.18 6.48 23.01
N TYR A 31 -40.38 5.82 24.15
CA TYR A 31 -39.85 4.48 24.39
C TYR A 31 -40.51 3.48 23.43
N GLU A 32 -41.82 3.57 23.24
CA GLU A 32 -42.55 2.68 22.33
C GLU A 32 -42.15 2.86 20.86
N ARG A 33 -41.73 4.06 20.43
CA ARG A 33 -41.21 4.31 19.06
C ARG A 33 -39.88 3.63 18.79
N LEU A 34 -39.07 3.43 19.83
CA LEU A 34 -37.84 2.64 19.80
C LEU A 34 -38.10 1.16 20.13
N CYS A 35 -39.37 0.78 20.26
CA CYS A 35 -39.83 -0.55 20.67
C CYS A 35 -39.36 -0.98 22.06
N LEU A 36 -39.15 -0.02 22.96
CA LEU A 36 -38.83 -0.22 24.37
C LEU A 36 -40.11 -0.12 25.23
N ASP A 37 -40.21 -0.92 26.30
CA ASP A 37 -41.37 -0.92 27.21
C ASP A 37 -41.26 0.22 28.25
N PRO A 38 -42.14 1.24 28.20
CA PRO A 38 -42.06 2.41 29.09
C PRO A 38 -42.32 2.06 30.57
N ARG A 39 -43.04 0.96 30.86
CA ARG A 39 -43.37 0.58 32.25
C ARG A 39 -42.18 0.00 33.00
N ARG A 40 -41.10 -0.32 32.29
CA ARG A 40 -39.86 -0.89 32.84
C ARG A 40 -38.82 0.15 33.25
N ASN A 41 -39.03 1.42 32.86
CA ASN A 41 -38.14 2.55 33.16
C ASN A 41 -36.63 2.25 32.88
N PRO A 42 -36.26 1.98 31.60
CA PRO A 42 -34.90 1.59 31.24
C PRO A 42 -33.89 2.73 31.48
N SER A 43 -32.65 2.37 31.86
CA SER A 43 -31.58 3.35 32.09
C SER A 43 -31.04 3.95 30.79
N ASN A 44 -30.41 5.13 30.89
CA ASN A 44 -29.88 5.87 29.73
C ASN A 44 -28.84 5.09 28.92
N GLU A 45 -28.01 4.28 29.59
CA GLU A 45 -26.99 3.44 28.94
C GLU A 45 -27.64 2.37 28.04
N ILE A 46 -28.74 1.75 28.49
CA ILE A 46 -29.48 0.74 27.72
C ILE A 46 -30.16 1.38 26.49
N ILE A 47 -30.58 2.64 26.60
CA ILE A 47 -31.20 3.38 25.50
C ILE A 47 -30.15 3.75 24.43
N GLU A 48 -28.95 4.19 24.84
CA GLU A 48 -27.85 4.54 23.93
C GLU A 48 -27.34 3.33 23.13
N GLU A 49 -27.16 2.20 23.82
CA GLU A 49 -26.72 0.96 23.20
C GLU A 49 -27.75 0.49 22.15
N HIS A 50 -29.04 0.52 22.48
CA HIS A 50 -30.13 0.14 21.57
C HIS A 50 -30.23 1.06 20.34
N CYS A 51 -30.04 2.38 20.50
CA CYS A 51 -30.06 3.33 19.37
C CYS A 51 -28.84 3.18 18.44
N ARG A 52 -27.65 2.88 18.98
CA ARG A 52 -26.44 2.62 18.19
C ARG A 52 -26.56 1.32 17.40
N GLU A 53 -27.12 0.28 18.01
CA GLU A 53 -27.38 -0.99 17.33
C GLU A 53 -28.43 -0.83 16.22
N LEU A 54 -29.50 -0.06 16.45
CA LEU A 54 -30.51 0.23 15.43
C LEU A 54 -29.93 0.96 14.21
N LEU A 55 -29.06 1.95 14.41
CA LEU A 55 -28.39 2.68 13.32
C LEU A 55 -27.43 1.81 12.51
N ARG A 56 -26.63 0.98 13.19
CA ARG A 56 -25.70 0.05 12.54
C ARG A 56 -26.46 -1.03 11.77
N TRP A 57 -27.55 -1.54 12.34
CA TRP A 57 -28.44 -2.49 11.66
C TRP A 57 -29.09 -1.85 10.42
N TRP A 58 -29.54 -0.59 10.49
CA TRP A 58 -30.11 0.13 9.34
C TRP A 58 -29.11 0.37 8.21
N GLN A 59 -27.87 0.79 8.51
CA GLN A 59 -26.84 0.99 7.49
C GLN A 59 -26.40 -0.32 6.82
N LYS A 60 -26.39 -1.41 7.59
CA LYS A 60 -25.88 -2.72 7.14
C LYS A 60 -26.94 -3.57 6.42
N LYS A 61 -28.21 -3.46 6.81
CA LYS A 61 -29.26 -4.41 6.40
C LYS A 61 -30.32 -3.83 5.46
N LEU A 62 -30.43 -2.50 5.30
CA LEU A 62 -31.27 -1.90 4.27
C LEU A 62 -30.47 -1.61 2.99
N PRO A 63 -31.03 -1.83 1.78
CA PRO A 63 -30.42 -1.37 0.54
C PRO A 63 -30.29 0.16 0.50
N LEU A 64 -29.13 0.68 0.07
CA LEU A 64 -28.80 2.13 0.04
C LEU A 64 -29.89 3.02 -0.59
N LYS A 65 -30.53 2.55 -1.68
CA LYS A 65 -31.63 3.28 -2.36
C LYS A 65 -32.90 3.47 -1.52
N ASN A 66 -33.08 2.68 -0.47
CA ASN A 66 -34.25 2.68 0.41
C ASN A 66 -33.91 3.15 1.84
N GLN A 67 -32.67 3.60 2.08
CA GLN A 67 -32.27 4.16 3.37
C GLN A 67 -32.68 5.64 3.44
N PRO A 68 -33.49 6.05 4.43
CA PRO A 68 -33.77 7.47 4.63
C PRO A 68 -32.54 8.19 5.18
N SER A 69 -32.39 9.47 4.83
CA SER A 69 -31.21 10.29 5.14
C SER A 69 -30.92 10.49 6.63
N ASN A 70 -31.93 10.40 7.50
CA ASN A 70 -31.75 10.40 8.96
C ASN A 70 -32.86 9.61 9.66
N PRO A 71 -32.64 8.32 9.92
CA PRO A 71 -33.71 7.43 10.36
C PRO A 71 -34.10 7.63 11.85
N LEU A 72 -33.16 8.03 12.72
CA LEU A 72 -33.47 8.35 14.13
C LEU A 72 -34.25 9.65 14.30
N ALA A 73 -33.92 10.68 13.52
CA ALA A 73 -34.67 11.93 13.53
C ALA A 73 -36.14 11.74 13.11
N GLN A 74 -36.41 10.74 12.26
CA GLN A 74 -37.77 10.42 11.83
C GLN A 74 -38.60 9.70 12.90
N LEU A 75 -37.98 8.86 13.74
CA LEU A 75 -38.67 8.19 14.84
C LEU A 75 -38.93 9.14 16.01
N LEU A 76 -37.95 9.95 16.38
CA LEU A 76 -37.97 10.72 17.63
C LEU A 76 -38.55 12.14 17.49
N ARG A 77 -39.15 12.48 16.33
CA ARG A 77 -39.50 13.84 15.88
C ARG A 77 -39.80 14.92 16.95
N PRO A 78 -40.69 14.75 17.94
CA PRO A 78 -40.94 15.77 18.97
C PRO A 78 -40.09 15.64 20.24
N GLY A 79 -39.45 14.49 20.49
CA GLY A 79 -38.56 14.25 21.64
C GLY A 79 -37.13 14.71 21.40
N LEU A 80 -36.86 15.33 20.24
CA LEU A 80 -35.55 15.89 19.93
C LEU A 80 -35.25 17.19 20.68
N GLU A 81 -36.27 17.91 21.16
CA GLU A 81 -36.02 19.11 21.97
C GLU A 81 -35.65 18.77 23.42
N GLU A 82 -36.03 17.58 23.89
CA GLU A 82 -35.51 16.98 25.12
C GLU A 82 -34.36 15.99 24.84
N SER A 83 -33.74 16.06 23.65
CA SER A 83 -32.64 15.16 23.31
C SER A 83 -31.32 15.59 23.92
N SER A 84 -30.47 14.59 24.20
CA SER A 84 -29.09 14.84 24.54
C SER A 84 -28.39 15.57 23.38
N ARG A 85 -27.54 16.54 23.72
CA ARG A 85 -26.61 17.31 22.87
C ARG A 85 -26.03 16.51 21.67
N TYR A 86 -25.86 15.21 21.86
CA TYR A 86 -25.22 14.28 20.95
C TYR A 86 -26.07 13.91 19.71
N LEU A 87 -27.40 14.04 19.75
CA LEU A 87 -28.26 13.88 18.55
C LEU A 87 -28.25 15.11 17.64
N THR A 88 -27.84 16.27 18.17
CA THR A 88 -27.82 17.55 17.46
C THR A 88 -26.53 17.76 16.66
N GLU A 89 -25.36 17.33 17.16
CA GLU A 89 -24.07 17.42 16.42
C GLU A 89 -24.06 16.52 15.17
N ALA A 90 -24.59 15.29 15.26
CA ALA A 90 -24.69 14.39 14.11
C ALA A 90 -25.64 14.89 13.00
N ARG A 91 -26.56 15.81 13.33
CA ARG A 91 -27.57 16.36 12.40
C ARG A 91 -27.04 17.51 11.54
N VAL A 92 -26.02 18.26 11.98
CA VAL A 92 -25.63 19.52 11.33
C VAL A 92 -24.60 19.34 10.22
N GLU A 93 -23.66 18.41 10.34
CA GLU A 93 -22.59 18.25 9.34
C GLU A 93 -22.97 17.39 8.13
N LEU A 94 -23.84 16.38 8.30
CA LEU A 94 -24.12 15.38 7.26
C LEU A 94 -25.41 15.60 6.45
N LEU A 95 -26.17 16.66 6.73
CA LEU A 95 -27.48 16.93 6.13
C LEU A 95 -27.52 18.19 5.25
N ASP A 96 -26.40 18.62 4.65
CA ASP A 96 -26.40 19.69 3.64
C ASP A 96 -26.63 19.09 2.23
N PRO A 97 -27.85 19.16 1.67
CA PRO A 97 -28.18 18.53 0.39
C PRO A 97 -27.53 19.22 -0.82
N GLU A 98 -27.17 20.50 -0.73
CA GLU A 98 -26.47 21.20 -1.82
C GLU A 98 -25.01 20.75 -1.88
N ARG A 99 -24.34 20.62 -0.72
CA ARG A 99 -22.99 20.06 -0.66
C ARG A 99 -22.91 18.63 -1.15
N ARG A 100 -23.92 17.80 -0.84
CA ARG A 100 -23.94 16.41 -1.32
C ARG A 100 -24.08 16.34 -2.84
N ARG A 101 -25.01 17.12 -3.40
CA ARG A 101 -25.27 17.14 -4.85
C ARG A 101 -24.08 17.69 -5.64
N GLN A 102 -23.45 18.76 -5.15
CA GLN A 102 -22.31 19.38 -5.83
C GLN A 102 -21.10 18.45 -5.88
N VAL A 103 -20.85 17.69 -4.82
CA VAL A 103 -19.81 16.65 -4.80
C VAL A 103 -20.12 15.51 -5.77
N ASP A 104 -21.38 15.08 -5.84
CA ASP A 104 -21.79 14.01 -6.74
C ASP A 104 -21.69 14.47 -8.23
N ASP A 105 -22.00 15.73 -8.54
CA ASP A 105 -21.94 16.31 -9.89
C ASP A 105 -20.48 16.54 -10.37
N ASP A 106 -19.60 17.06 -9.50
CA ASP A 106 -18.18 17.31 -9.82
C ASP A 106 -17.43 16.00 -10.11
N LEU A 107 -17.73 14.93 -9.34
CA LEU A 107 -17.15 13.61 -9.55
C LEU A 107 -17.62 12.98 -10.87
N ALA A 108 -18.88 13.17 -11.24
CA ALA A 108 -19.41 12.68 -12.51
C ALA A 108 -18.82 13.41 -13.73
N ALA A 109 -18.61 14.73 -13.63
CA ALA A 109 -17.99 15.52 -14.70
C ALA A 109 -16.52 15.12 -14.93
N HIS A 110 -15.75 14.95 -13.86
CA HIS A 110 -14.33 14.57 -13.95
C HIS A 110 -14.15 13.15 -14.54
N ALA A 111 -15.01 12.21 -14.16
CA ALA A 111 -14.99 10.86 -14.71
C ALA A 111 -15.24 10.86 -16.23
N ARG A 112 -16.13 11.74 -16.72
CA ARG A 112 -16.43 11.87 -18.16
C ARG A 112 -15.27 12.46 -18.97
N GLU A 113 -14.54 13.45 -18.43
CA GLU A 113 -13.38 14.02 -19.13
C GLU A 113 -12.24 12.99 -19.31
N LEU A 114 -11.98 12.18 -18.29
CA LEU A 114 -10.96 11.13 -18.34
C LEU A 114 -11.31 10.05 -19.39
N ALA A 115 -12.58 9.66 -19.46
CA ALA A 115 -13.09 8.72 -20.45
C ALA A 115 -12.82 9.18 -21.90
N ILE A 116 -13.05 10.47 -22.19
CA ILE A 116 -12.79 11.04 -23.53
C ILE A 116 -11.29 10.98 -23.87
N VAL A 117 -10.42 11.35 -22.92
CA VAL A 117 -8.95 11.35 -23.14
C VAL A 117 -8.42 9.95 -23.40
N GLU A 118 -8.93 8.94 -22.69
CA GLU A 118 -8.53 7.55 -22.90
C GLU A 118 -9.07 7.00 -24.22
N PHE A 119 -10.29 7.35 -24.60
CA PHE A 119 -10.88 6.99 -25.88
C PHE A 119 -10.04 7.50 -27.06
N HIS A 120 -9.64 8.77 -27.07
CA HIS A 120 -8.81 9.33 -28.15
C HIS A 120 -7.44 8.63 -28.27
N LYS A 121 -6.80 8.27 -27.14
CA LYS A 121 -5.53 7.52 -27.17
C LYS A 121 -5.70 6.16 -27.83
N TYR A 122 -6.79 5.47 -27.51
CA TYR A 122 -7.07 4.15 -28.08
C TYR A 122 -7.42 4.25 -29.56
N LEU A 123 -8.16 5.29 -29.96
CA LEU A 123 -8.47 5.59 -31.37
C LEU A 123 -7.22 5.86 -32.20
N THR A 124 -6.32 6.74 -31.75
CA THR A 124 -5.05 7.03 -32.45
C THR A 124 -4.19 5.77 -32.60
N PHE A 125 -4.19 4.88 -31.60
CA PHE A 125 -3.48 3.61 -31.67
C PHE A 125 -4.10 2.67 -32.71
N ALA A 126 -5.43 2.55 -32.75
CA ALA A 126 -6.14 1.66 -33.65
C ALA A 126 -5.96 2.04 -35.14
N ILE A 127 -5.80 3.33 -35.46
CA ILE A 127 -5.61 3.80 -36.84
C ILE A 127 -4.14 3.98 -37.23
N ALA A 128 -3.19 3.63 -36.36
CA ALA A 128 -1.76 3.90 -36.56
C ALA A 128 -1.19 3.25 -37.84
N ASP A 129 -1.76 2.13 -38.28
CA ASP A 129 -1.37 1.42 -39.51
C ASP A 129 -2.07 1.98 -40.78
N GLY A 130 -2.84 3.06 -40.65
CA GLY A 130 -3.50 3.77 -41.75
C GLY A 130 -4.76 3.09 -42.30
N ILE A 131 -5.18 1.97 -41.70
CA ILE A 131 -6.40 1.24 -42.05
C ILE A 131 -7.16 0.94 -40.77
N LEU A 132 -8.45 1.30 -40.71
CA LEU A 132 -9.32 0.91 -39.59
C LEU A 132 -10.12 -0.34 -39.98
N GLY A 133 -9.83 -1.46 -39.33
CA GLY A 133 -10.54 -2.71 -39.53
C GLY A 133 -11.94 -2.71 -38.87
N PRO A 134 -12.89 -3.52 -39.38
CA PRO A 134 -14.25 -3.57 -38.83
C PRO A 134 -14.31 -4.09 -37.37
N GLU A 135 -13.39 -4.95 -36.96
CA GLU A 135 -13.31 -5.46 -35.58
C GLU A 135 -12.69 -4.43 -34.61
N GLU A 136 -11.73 -3.63 -35.09
CA GLU A 136 -11.14 -2.53 -34.32
C GLU A 136 -12.15 -1.41 -34.10
N GLU A 137 -12.94 -1.07 -35.12
CA GLU A 137 -14.03 -0.09 -35.01
C GLU A 137 -15.12 -0.54 -34.03
N LYS A 138 -15.46 -1.83 -34.03
CA LYS A 138 -16.40 -2.41 -33.05
C LYS A 138 -15.84 -2.39 -31.62
N SER A 139 -14.54 -2.60 -31.46
CA SER A 139 -13.86 -2.54 -30.16
C SER A 139 -13.81 -1.11 -29.62
N LEU A 140 -13.58 -0.13 -30.49
CA LEU A 140 -13.67 1.30 -30.14
C LEU A 140 -15.07 1.69 -29.67
N LEU A 141 -16.12 1.26 -30.39
CA LEU A 141 -17.51 1.53 -30.01
C LEU A 141 -17.85 0.97 -28.62
N ARG A 142 -17.43 -0.27 -28.34
CA ARG A 142 -17.64 -0.90 -27.03
C ARG A 142 -16.87 -0.17 -25.92
N PHE A 143 -15.60 0.15 -26.17
CA PHE A 143 -14.75 0.84 -25.20
C PHE A 143 -15.32 2.21 -24.80
N GLY A 144 -15.80 3.01 -25.76
CA GLY A 144 -16.40 4.31 -25.45
C GLY A 144 -17.71 4.20 -24.66
N GLN A 145 -18.57 3.22 -24.97
CA GLN A 145 -19.84 3.00 -24.26
C GLN A 145 -19.60 2.55 -22.81
N ASP A 146 -18.63 1.67 -22.58
CA ASP A 146 -18.28 1.18 -21.24
C ASP A 146 -17.73 2.31 -20.33
N HIS A 147 -17.23 3.40 -20.93
CA HIS A 147 -16.75 4.59 -20.22
C HIS A 147 -17.77 5.75 -20.23
N GLY A 148 -19.03 5.47 -20.58
CA GLY A 148 -20.14 6.41 -20.48
C GLY A 148 -20.18 7.49 -21.56
N LEU A 149 -19.57 7.25 -22.72
CA LEU A 149 -19.69 8.09 -23.92
C LEU A 149 -20.85 7.62 -24.79
N ASP A 150 -21.56 8.56 -25.40
CA ASP A 150 -22.68 8.24 -26.28
C ASP A 150 -22.17 7.74 -27.64
N GLU A 151 -22.89 6.80 -28.26
CA GLU A 151 -22.47 6.17 -29.52
C GLU A 151 -22.29 7.18 -30.66
N GLU A 152 -23.10 8.24 -30.69
CA GLU A 152 -22.99 9.33 -31.67
C GLU A 152 -21.70 10.14 -31.49
N GLN A 153 -21.27 10.37 -30.23
CA GLN A 153 -20.01 11.04 -29.92
C GLN A 153 -18.82 10.19 -30.34
N ILE A 154 -18.86 8.89 -30.02
CA ILE A 154 -17.82 7.93 -30.39
C ILE A 154 -17.64 7.87 -31.91
N ARG A 155 -18.73 7.75 -32.67
CA ARG A 155 -18.69 7.75 -34.13
C ARG A 155 -18.19 9.09 -34.69
N GLY A 156 -18.57 10.21 -34.07
CA GLY A 156 -18.08 11.54 -34.43
C GLY A 156 -16.57 11.68 -34.24
N TYR A 157 -16.02 11.19 -33.13
CA TYR A 157 -14.57 11.19 -32.88
C TYR A 157 -13.81 10.29 -33.86
N ILE A 158 -14.32 9.10 -34.16
CA ILE A 158 -13.71 8.18 -35.13
C ILE A 158 -13.64 8.82 -36.53
N GLU A 159 -14.75 9.41 -36.99
CA GLU A 159 -14.81 10.01 -38.33
C GLU A 159 -13.92 11.27 -38.45
N ALA A 160 -13.87 12.10 -37.41
CA ALA A 160 -12.99 13.27 -37.37
C ALA A 160 -11.51 12.87 -37.46
N GLU A 161 -11.11 11.84 -36.71
CA GLU A 161 -9.73 11.36 -36.69
C GLU A 161 -9.34 10.66 -38.01
N LEU A 162 -10.26 9.93 -38.65
CA LEU A 162 -10.03 9.34 -39.99
C LEU A 162 -9.84 10.43 -41.06
N GLN A 163 -10.60 11.53 -40.98
CA GLN A 163 -10.44 12.67 -41.89
C GLN A 163 -9.11 13.41 -41.68
N GLU A 164 -8.66 13.57 -40.44
CA GLU A 164 -7.42 14.27 -40.12
C GLU A 164 -6.17 13.41 -40.43
N SER A 165 -6.21 12.11 -40.13
CA SER A 165 -5.08 11.19 -40.34
C SER A 165 -4.96 10.64 -41.77
N GLY A 166 -6.05 10.68 -42.55
CA GLY A 166 -6.11 10.15 -43.93
C GLY A 166 -6.23 8.63 -44.04
N ALA A 167 -6.51 7.93 -42.93
CA ALA A 167 -6.69 6.48 -42.87
C ALA A 167 -7.98 5.99 -43.56
N GLN A 168 -8.01 4.78 -44.10
CA GLN A 168 -9.14 4.24 -44.91
C GLN A 168 -9.66 2.88 -44.41
N ARG A 169 -10.95 2.58 -44.62
CA ARG A 169 -11.53 1.26 -44.31
C ARG A 169 -11.29 0.26 -45.48
N PRO A 170 -11.00 -1.03 -45.23
CA PRO A 170 -10.62 -2.00 -46.28
C PRO A 170 -11.80 -2.48 -47.17
N PRO A 171 -11.57 -2.85 -48.45
CA PRO A 171 -12.60 -3.40 -49.34
C PRO A 171 -12.79 -4.93 -49.18
N PRO A 172 -13.98 -5.50 -49.45
CA PRO A 172 -14.32 -6.90 -49.14
C PRO A 172 -13.79 -7.95 -50.18
N PRO A 173 -13.27 -9.15 -49.78
CA PRO A 173 -12.65 -10.11 -50.72
C PRO A 173 -13.49 -11.36 -51.13
N GLY A 174 -13.15 -11.96 -52.29
CA GLY A 174 -13.72 -13.19 -52.90
C GLY A 174 -12.74 -14.40 -53.04
N VAL A 175 -13.27 -15.56 -53.47
CA VAL A 175 -12.84 -16.99 -53.23
C VAL A 175 -11.60 -17.52 -54.04
N PRO A 176 -10.83 -18.56 -53.57
CA PRO A 176 -9.49 -18.95 -54.08
C PRO A 176 -9.36 -20.32 -54.82
N ARG A 177 -8.19 -20.65 -55.43
CA ARG A 177 -7.76 -22.04 -55.79
C ARG A 177 -6.24 -22.28 -56.07
N HIS A 178 -5.83 -23.55 -55.93
CA HIS A 178 -4.51 -24.19 -55.70
C HIS A 178 -3.49 -24.36 -56.87
N ALA A 179 -2.17 -24.49 -56.57
CA ALA A 179 -1.29 -25.69 -56.79
C ALA A 179 0.26 -25.39 -56.65
N ARG A 180 1.04 -26.40 -56.23
CA ARG A 180 2.52 -26.46 -55.92
C ARG A 180 3.36 -27.09 -57.09
N PRO A 181 4.71 -27.31 -57.05
CA PRO A 181 5.86 -26.82 -56.22
C PRO A 181 7.11 -26.37 -57.07
N THR A 182 8.14 -25.66 -56.57
CA THR A 182 9.41 -26.22 -56.02
C THR A 182 10.46 -25.12 -55.71
N SER A 183 11.32 -25.44 -54.72
CA SER A 183 12.67 -24.91 -54.43
C SER A 183 12.85 -23.54 -53.74
N GLY A 184 13.67 -23.53 -52.69
CA GLY A 184 14.40 -22.34 -52.23
C GLY A 184 14.24 -21.99 -50.74
N ARG A 185 15.32 -22.24 -49.97
CA ARG A 185 15.86 -21.44 -48.84
C ARG A 185 14.98 -21.04 -47.64
N ARG A 186 15.70 -21.00 -46.51
CA ARG A 186 15.41 -20.32 -45.23
C ARG A 186 14.55 -21.15 -44.26
N ALA A 187 15.19 -21.73 -43.25
CA ALA A 187 14.51 -22.27 -42.09
C ALA A 187 13.87 -21.10 -41.32
N THR A 188 12.60 -20.86 -41.59
CA THR A 188 11.70 -20.09 -40.75
C THR A 188 11.34 -20.94 -39.54
N ARG A 189 11.56 -20.42 -38.33
CA ARG A 189 10.94 -20.95 -37.10
C ARG A 189 9.43 -20.93 -37.33
N GLN A 190 8.78 -22.09 -37.28
CA GLN A 190 7.32 -22.15 -37.23
C GLN A 190 6.86 -21.38 -35.99
N ALA A 191 5.99 -20.39 -36.19
CA ALA A 191 5.28 -19.75 -35.09
C ALA A 191 4.33 -20.79 -34.48
N LEU A 192 4.47 -21.02 -33.18
CA LEU A 192 3.57 -21.89 -32.43
C LEU A 192 2.18 -21.25 -32.41
N SER A 193 1.12 -22.07 -32.33
CA SER A 193 -0.22 -21.51 -32.12
C SER A 193 -0.27 -20.79 -30.76
N PRO A 194 -1.15 -19.80 -30.58
CA PRO A 194 -1.32 -19.10 -29.32
C PRO A 194 -1.39 -20.02 -28.09
N GLU A 195 -2.22 -21.06 -28.16
CA GLU A 195 -2.38 -22.07 -27.12
C GLU A 195 -1.08 -22.85 -26.85
N GLN A 196 -0.34 -23.19 -27.90
CA GLN A 196 0.93 -23.92 -27.78
C GLN A 196 2.05 -23.04 -27.24
N GLU A 197 2.08 -21.75 -27.58
CA GLU A 197 3.02 -20.79 -26.99
C GLU A 197 2.66 -20.52 -25.53
N PHE A 198 1.37 -20.45 -25.20
CA PHE A 198 0.88 -20.30 -23.82
C PHE A 198 1.26 -21.50 -22.95
N LEU A 199 0.97 -22.73 -23.40
CA LEU A 199 1.39 -23.96 -22.73
C LEU A 199 2.92 -24.08 -22.64
N ARG A 200 3.65 -23.60 -23.64
CA ARG A 200 5.12 -23.54 -23.59
C ARG A 200 5.61 -22.56 -22.52
N MET A 201 4.99 -21.39 -22.38
CA MET A 201 5.31 -20.43 -21.33
C MET A 201 5.00 -20.99 -19.93
N LEU A 202 3.86 -21.67 -19.77
CA LEU A 202 3.52 -22.37 -18.53
C LEU A 202 4.57 -23.45 -18.20
N ARG A 203 4.95 -24.29 -19.16
CA ARG A 203 5.98 -25.34 -18.99
C ARG A 203 7.37 -24.80 -18.64
N LEU A 204 7.70 -23.55 -19.02
CA LEU A 204 8.97 -22.92 -18.63
C LEU A 204 9.02 -22.55 -17.14
N THR A 205 7.87 -22.46 -16.47
CA THR A 205 7.80 -22.17 -15.03
C THR A 205 8.08 -23.40 -14.16
N ALA A 206 7.84 -24.60 -14.71
CA ALA A 206 7.92 -25.88 -14.01
C ALA A 206 7.12 -25.93 -12.69
N LEU A 207 6.02 -25.16 -12.61
CA LEU A 207 5.12 -25.16 -11.46
C LEU A 207 4.12 -26.32 -11.57
N ASP A 208 3.87 -26.99 -10.45
CA ASP A 208 2.83 -28.01 -10.25
C ASP A 208 1.62 -27.40 -9.51
N SER A 209 0.60 -28.21 -9.20
CA SER A 209 -0.60 -27.70 -8.53
C SER A 209 -0.35 -27.15 -7.12
N GLU A 210 0.69 -27.62 -6.43
CA GLU A 210 1.09 -27.11 -5.12
C GLU A 210 1.88 -25.79 -5.21
N GLY A 211 2.58 -25.56 -6.33
CA GLY A 211 3.37 -24.35 -6.60
C GLY A 211 2.61 -23.20 -7.29
N MET A 212 1.44 -23.46 -7.88
CA MET A 212 0.66 -22.46 -8.62
C MET A 212 -0.36 -21.74 -7.73
N SER A 213 -0.02 -20.52 -7.28
CA SER A 213 -0.92 -19.66 -6.50
C SER A 213 -2.03 -19.03 -7.37
N ASN A 214 -3.17 -18.68 -6.78
CA ASN A 214 -4.29 -18.03 -7.49
C ASN A 214 -3.89 -16.71 -8.16
N GLU A 215 -3.01 -15.91 -7.54
CA GLU A 215 -2.52 -14.67 -8.13
C GLU A 215 -1.58 -14.92 -9.33
N THR A 216 -0.80 -16.00 -9.28
CA THR A 216 0.04 -16.45 -10.41
C THR A 216 -0.83 -16.97 -11.55
N ARG A 217 -1.90 -17.70 -11.22
CA ARG A 217 -2.89 -18.22 -12.16
C ARG A 217 -3.58 -17.08 -12.90
N ASP A 218 -4.07 -16.08 -12.17
CA ASP A 218 -4.68 -14.89 -12.76
C ASP A 218 -3.69 -14.11 -13.63
N ALA A 219 -2.42 -14.03 -13.22
CA ALA A 219 -1.39 -13.38 -14.04
C ALA A 219 -1.14 -14.14 -15.36
N PHE A 220 -1.16 -15.48 -15.36
CA PHE A 220 -1.03 -16.26 -16.59
C PHE A 220 -2.27 -16.18 -17.48
N VAL A 221 -3.47 -16.24 -16.90
CA VAL A 221 -4.73 -16.04 -17.63
C VAL A 221 -4.76 -14.66 -18.29
N ASN A 222 -4.33 -13.61 -17.57
CA ASN A 222 -4.19 -12.26 -18.11
C ASN A 222 -3.07 -12.16 -19.17
N MET A 223 -2.00 -12.95 -19.06
CA MET A 223 -0.97 -13.04 -20.10
C MET A 223 -1.44 -13.81 -21.35
N ALA A 224 -2.33 -14.78 -21.19
CA ALA A 224 -2.95 -15.55 -22.28
C ALA A 224 -3.77 -14.65 -23.20
N ALA A 225 -4.40 -13.61 -22.65
CA ALA A 225 -5.10 -12.59 -23.42
C ALA A 225 -4.19 -11.86 -24.41
N ASN A 226 -2.90 -11.68 -24.10
CA ASN A 226 -1.93 -11.11 -25.04
C ASN A 226 -1.59 -12.04 -26.21
N LEU A 227 -1.88 -13.34 -26.06
CA LEU A 227 -1.79 -14.32 -27.13
C LEU A 227 -3.13 -14.49 -27.86
N GLY A 228 -4.19 -13.82 -27.42
CA GLY A 228 -5.54 -13.91 -28.00
C GLY A 228 -6.33 -15.14 -27.53
N ILE A 229 -6.00 -15.70 -26.36
CA ILE A 229 -6.75 -16.78 -25.72
C ILE A 229 -7.75 -16.15 -24.75
N GLU A 230 -9.02 -16.54 -24.84
CA GLU A 230 -10.06 -16.05 -23.93
C GLU A 230 -9.81 -16.53 -22.50
N PRO A 231 -10.17 -15.76 -21.46
CA PRO A 231 -9.84 -16.08 -20.08
C PRO A 231 -10.34 -17.46 -19.62
N GLY A 232 -11.53 -17.88 -20.06
CA GLY A 232 -12.07 -19.20 -19.74
C GLY A 232 -11.26 -20.34 -20.38
N ASP A 233 -10.88 -20.19 -21.65
CA ASP A 233 -10.05 -21.18 -22.36
C ASP A 233 -8.63 -21.22 -21.78
N ALA A 234 -8.12 -20.08 -21.32
CA ALA A 234 -6.82 -19.98 -20.65
C ALA A 234 -6.82 -20.64 -19.27
N GLU A 235 -7.92 -20.54 -18.52
CA GLU A 235 -8.12 -21.27 -17.26
C GLU A 235 -8.14 -22.78 -17.49
N ASP A 236 -8.89 -23.25 -18.50
CA ASP A 236 -8.93 -24.67 -18.88
C ASP A 236 -7.54 -25.20 -19.28
N LEU A 237 -6.76 -24.41 -20.02
CA LEU A 237 -5.38 -24.77 -20.41
C LEU A 237 -4.41 -24.81 -19.23
N VAL A 238 -4.60 -23.94 -18.24
CA VAL A 238 -3.81 -23.98 -17.00
C VAL A 238 -4.16 -25.24 -16.19
N ASP A 239 -5.43 -25.62 -16.12
CA ASP A 239 -5.85 -26.86 -15.44
C ASP A 239 -5.29 -28.10 -16.13
N VAL A 240 -5.37 -28.17 -17.46
CA VAL A 240 -4.76 -29.26 -18.23
C VAL A 240 -3.25 -29.34 -18.00
N TYR A 241 -2.55 -28.19 -17.96
CA TYR A 241 -1.12 -28.15 -17.65
C TYR A 241 -0.78 -28.66 -16.24
N LEU A 242 -1.55 -28.26 -15.23
CA LEU A 242 -1.32 -28.67 -13.85
C LEU A 242 -1.63 -30.16 -13.63
N GLU A 243 -2.69 -30.68 -14.25
CA GLU A 243 -2.98 -32.12 -14.26
C GLU A 243 -1.85 -32.92 -14.94
N GLU A 244 -1.33 -32.44 -16.08
CA GLU A 244 -0.17 -33.05 -16.75
C GLU A 244 1.11 -33.00 -15.90
N ALA A 245 1.36 -31.88 -15.21
CA ALA A 245 2.53 -31.68 -14.35
C ALA A 245 2.50 -32.59 -13.12
N ASP A 246 1.33 -32.74 -12.48
CA ASP A 246 1.13 -33.61 -11.33
C ASP A 246 1.24 -35.10 -11.72
N GLU A 247 0.70 -35.49 -12.88
CA GLU A 247 0.85 -36.85 -13.40
C GLU A 247 2.30 -37.15 -13.82
N ALA A 248 3.01 -36.19 -14.39
CA ALA A 248 4.44 -36.33 -14.69
C ALA A 248 5.29 -36.46 -13.42
N ALA A 249 4.92 -35.78 -12.32
CA ALA A 249 5.56 -35.94 -11.02
C ALA A 249 5.32 -37.33 -10.41
N LYS A 250 4.11 -37.90 -10.57
CA LYS A 250 3.78 -39.28 -10.15
C LYS A 250 4.49 -40.36 -10.98
N HIS A 251 4.61 -40.17 -12.29
CA HIS A 251 5.27 -41.13 -13.20
C HIS A 251 6.80 -41.00 -13.22
N GLY A 252 7.35 -39.82 -12.93
CA GLY A 252 8.79 -39.57 -12.73
C GLY A 252 9.36 -40.28 -11.50
N ALA A 253 8.52 -40.55 -10.49
CA ALA A 253 8.87 -41.37 -9.33
C ALA A 253 8.93 -42.88 -9.65
N ALA A 254 8.32 -43.34 -10.75
CA ALA A 254 8.26 -44.76 -11.13
C ALA A 254 9.36 -45.22 -12.11
N SER A 255 10.15 -44.30 -12.69
CA SER A 255 11.15 -44.59 -13.74
C SER A 255 12.62 -44.46 -13.30
N SER A 256 12.92 -44.27 -12.02
CA SER A 256 14.29 -44.29 -11.48
C SER A 256 14.56 -45.52 -10.61
N SER A 257 14.37 -46.72 -11.19
CA SER A 257 14.89 -47.97 -10.64
C SER A 257 16.25 -48.30 -11.26
N ASN A 258 17.34 -47.85 -10.62
CA ASN A 258 18.51 -48.72 -10.39
C ASN A 258 19.51 -48.13 -9.39
N SER A 259 19.55 -48.82 -8.24
CA SER A 259 20.70 -49.13 -7.37
C SER A 259 21.60 -48.02 -6.84
N ALA A 260 21.45 -47.73 -5.54
CA ALA A 260 22.55 -47.61 -4.56
C ALA A 260 22.00 -47.83 -3.13
N PRO A 261 22.82 -48.26 -2.15
CA PRO A 261 22.48 -49.29 -1.16
C PRO A 261 21.71 -48.79 0.08
N SER A 262 20.98 -49.73 0.70
CA SER A 262 20.23 -49.53 1.95
C SER A 262 21.13 -49.50 3.20
N ILE A 263 20.84 -48.58 4.12
CA ILE A 263 21.20 -48.65 5.55
C ILE A 263 19.96 -48.17 6.36
N PRO A 264 19.63 -48.79 7.52
CA PRO A 264 18.24 -49.02 7.97
C PRO A 264 17.66 -47.90 8.86
N PRO A 265 16.34 -47.91 9.15
CA PRO A 265 15.71 -46.88 9.97
C PRO A 265 15.89 -47.12 11.47
N VAL A 266 16.00 -46.04 12.24
CA VAL A 266 16.01 -46.00 13.71
C VAL A 266 14.92 -45.00 14.16
N PRO A 267 14.23 -45.22 15.30
CA PRO A 267 12.78 -45.12 15.39
C PRO A 267 12.20 -43.79 15.90
N ALA A 268 10.88 -43.70 15.75
CA ALA A 268 9.98 -42.67 16.23
C ALA A 268 10.24 -42.23 17.69
N ALA A 269 10.41 -40.92 17.87
CA ALA A 269 10.46 -40.28 19.18
C ALA A 269 9.05 -39.97 19.69
N ALA A 270 8.85 -40.28 20.97
CA ALA A 270 7.60 -40.19 21.71
C ALA A 270 7.10 -38.75 21.93
N LYS A 271 5.77 -38.63 22.07
CA LYS A 271 5.06 -37.43 22.53
C LYS A 271 5.50 -37.06 23.96
N LEU A 272 5.83 -35.79 24.19
CA LEU A 272 5.95 -35.18 25.51
C LEU A 272 4.77 -34.20 25.75
N PRO A 273 4.29 -34.07 27.01
CA PRO A 273 3.12 -33.26 27.40
C PRO A 273 3.42 -31.74 27.40
N PRO A 274 2.37 -30.87 27.46
CA PRO A 274 2.54 -29.43 27.30
C PRO A 274 3.14 -28.81 28.56
N GLU A 275 4.33 -28.21 28.42
CA GLU A 275 4.97 -27.43 29.47
C GLU A 275 4.72 -25.93 29.24
N ALA A 276 4.32 -25.26 30.32
CA ALA A 276 3.91 -23.86 30.35
C ALA A 276 5.06 -22.90 29.98
N ALA A 277 4.69 -21.79 29.34
CA ALA A 277 5.60 -20.71 28.93
C ALA A 277 6.43 -20.18 30.12
N PRO A 278 7.77 -20.04 29.99
CA PRO A 278 8.53 -19.24 30.91
C PRO A 278 8.49 -17.77 30.47
N ALA A 279 8.21 -16.89 31.42
CA ALA A 279 8.41 -15.45 31.29
C ALA A 279 9.86 -15.16 30.88
N VAL A 280 10.06 -14.53 29.73
CA VAL A 280 11.39 -14.10 29.28
C VAL A 280 11.76 -12.82 30.03
N THR A 281 12.63 -13.00 31.04
CA THR A 281 13.40 -11.94 31.69
C THR A 281 14.25 -11.19 30.66
N VAL A 282 14.21 -9.85 30.73
CA VAL A 282 15.04 -8.93 29.94
C VAL A 282 16.53 -9.19 30.23
N ALA A 283 17.21 -9.89 29.32
CA ALA A 283 18.65 -10.00 29.33
C ALA A 283 19.25 -8.78 28.60
N ARG A 284 19.75 -7.82 29.38
CA ARG A 284 20.59 -6.72 28.88
C ARG A 284 21.86 -7.33 28.28
N ALA A 285 22.00 -7.27 26.96
CA ALA A 285 23.21 -7.73 26.27
C ALA A 285 24.44 -6.93 26.77
N THR A 286 25.33 -7.58 27.51
CA THR A 286 26.68 -7.07 27.77
C THR A 286 27.57 -7.37 26.56
N PRO A 287 28.26 -6.37 25.99
CA PRO A 287 29.17 -6.60 24.87
C PRO A 287 30.41 -7.40 25.32
N ALA A 288 30.88 -8.28 24.44
CA ALA A 288 32.12 -9.03 24.61
C ALA A 288 33.32 -8.06 24.67
N PRO A 289 34.33 -8.31 25.53
CA PRO A 289 35.48 -7.44 25.67
C PRO A 289 36.51 -7.73 24.57
N GLY A 290 36.62 -6.83 23.59
CA GLY A 290 37.63 -6.90 22.54
C GLY A 290 37.52 -5.75 21.54
N SER A 291 38.43 -4.78 21.67
CA SER A 291 38.67 -3.55 20.88
C SER A 291 37.82 -2.31 21.23
N ASN A 292 38.34 -1.54 22.17
CA ASN A 292 37.82 -0.25 22.65
C ASN A 292 38.30 0.90 21.72
N GLU A 293 38.01 0.82 20.43
CA GLU A 293 38.15 1.98 19.54
C GLU A 293 36.93 2.87 19.73
N ASN A 294 37.12 4.08 20.25
CA ASN A 294 36.15 5.17 20.43
C ASN A 294 34.80 5.05 19.69
N LEU A 295 33.88 4.21 20.20
CA LEU A 295 32.49 4.09 19.73
C LEU A 295 31.63 5.26 20.20
N ARG A 296 32.14 6.50 20.03
CA ARG A 296 31.49 7.72 20.47
C ARG A 296 30.83 8.42 19.28
N PRO A 297 29.72 9.14 19.50
CA PRO A 297 29.21 10.06 18.50
C PRO A 297 30.31 11.01 18.03
N PHE A 298 30.36 11.27 16.72
CA PHE A 298 31.27 12.25 16.15
C PHE A 298 30.50 13.25 15.27
N ARG A 299 31.13 14.37 14.93
CA ARG A 299 30.56 15.34 13.98
C ARG A 299 31.36 15.34 12.69
N THR A 300 30.66 15.39 11.57
CA THR A 300 31.27 15.59 10.25
C THR A 300 31.75 17.04 10.13
N SER A 301 32.63 17.29 9.17
CA SER A 301 33.07 18.62 8.73
C SER A 301 31.93 19.49 8.21
N ALA A 302 30.81 18.88 7.77
CA ALA A 302 29.60 19.59 7.39
C ALA A 302 28.72 19.97 8.60
N GLY A 303 28.94 19.36 9.77
CA GLY A 303 28.20 19.64 11.02
C GLY A 303 27.31 18.50 11.52
N ALA A 304 27.04 17.50 10.67
CA ALA A 304 26.15 16.39 10.97
C ALA A 304 26.68 15.55 12.14
N GLN A 305 25.82 15.31 13.14
CA GLN A 305 26.13 14.44 14.27
C GLN A 305 25.87 12.98 13.90
N MET A 306 26.90 12.15 13.94
CA MET A 306 26.85 10.72 13.61
C MET A 306 26.75 9.90 14.90
N LEU A 307 25.74 9.04 15.00
CA LEU A 307 25.49 8.15 16.13
C LEU A 307 25.89 6.72 15.78
N PHE A 308 26.46 6.01 16.75
CA PHE A 308 26.87 4.63 16.60
C PHE A 308 25.66 3.69 16.71
N ILE A 309 25.51 2.80 15.72
CA ILE A 309 24.53 1.70 15.73
C ILE A 309 25.30 0.38 15.86
N PRO A 310 25.05 -0.43 16.92
CA PRO A 310 25.73 -1.70 17.10
C PRO A 310 25.32 -2.71 16.04
N ALA A 311 26.19 -3.69 15.79
CA ALA A 311 25.80 -4.86 15.01
C ALA A 311 24.65 -5.60 15.72
N GLY A 312 23.72 -6.16 14.95
CA GLY A 312 22.55 -6.81 15.52
C GLY A 312 21.70 -7.51 14.49
N THR A 313 20.77 -8.32 14.99
CA THR A 313 19.74 -8.98 14.19
C THR A 313 18.37 -8.46 14.60
N PHE A 314 17.53 -8.16 13.62
CA PHE A 314 16.16 -7.74 13.83
C PHE A 314 15.22 -8.34 12.79
N VAL A 315 13.92 -8.13 12.99
CA VAL A 315 12.88 -8.51 12.03
C VAL A 315 12.46 -7.25 11.28
N MET A 316 12.74 -7.23 9.98
CA MET A 316 12.37 -6.17 9.04
C MET A 316 10.96 -6.42 8.50
N GLY A 317 10.18 -5.37 8.32
CA GLY A 317 8.79 -5.42 7.84
C GLY A 317 7.75 -5.53 8.96
N SER A 318 6.49 -5.74 8.59
CA SER A 318 5.37 -5.81 9.53
C SER A 318 4.21 -6.66 9.02
N ASP A 319 3.66 -7.52 9.87
CA ASP A 319 2.42 -8.26 9.63
C ASP A 319 1.19 -7.58 10.29
N ALA A 320 1.33 -6.34 10.77
CA ALA A 320 0.21 -5.59 11.34
C ALA A 320 -0.91 -5.40 10.31
N VAL A 321 -2.15 -5.28 10.79
CA VAL A 321 -3.35 -5.16 9.94
C VAL A 321 -3.29 -3.91 9.05
N ASP A 322 -2.66 -2.85 9.54
CA ASP A 322 -2.49 -1.58 8.84
C ASP A 322 -1.18 -1.48 8.04
N ALA A 323 -0.35 -2.53 8.03
CA ALA A 323 0.87 -2.61 7.23
C ALA A 323 0.54 -2.84 5.75
N GLY A 324 1.20 -2.10 4.86
CA GLY A 324 1.04 -2.27 3.42
C GLY A 324 1.54 -3.64 2.94
N PRO A 325 1.05 -4.16 1.79
CA PRO A 325 1.53 -5.42 1.23
C PRO A 325 3.05 -5.44 0.97
N ASN A 326 3.62 -4.28 0.65
CA ASN A 326 5.05 -4.09 0.44
C ASN A 326 5.89 -4.14 1.73
N GLU A 327 5.26 -4.10 2.91
CA GLU A 327 5.91 -4.23 4.22
C GLU A 327 6.07 -5.70 4.64
N ARG A 328 5.59 -6.64 3.81
CA ARG A 328 5.56 -8.09 4.06
C ARG A 328 6.38 -8.88 3.03
N PRO A 329 6.75 -10.14 3.35
CA PRO A 329 6.68 -10.77 4.67
C PRO A 329 7.77 -10.27 5.63
N LEU A 330 7.60 -10.57 6.92
CA LEU A 330 8.64 -10.38 7.93
C LEU A 330 9.94 -11.09 7.50
N THR A 331 11.05 -10.35 7.54
CA THR A 331 12.35 -10.84 7.08
C THR A 331 13.39 -10.67 8.19
N ARG A 332 14.09 -11.75 8.57
CA ARG A 332 15.18 -11.68 9.54
C ARG A 332 16.41 -11.04 8.89
N VAL A 333 16.91 -9.94 9.43
CA VAL A 333 18.08 -9.24 8.90
C VAL A 333 19.16 -9.08 9.96
N THR A 334 20.39 -9.42 9.62
CA THR A 334 21.59 -9.18 10.44
C THR A 334 22.41 -8.06 9.82
N LEU A 335 22.74 -7.05 10.62
CA LEU A 335 23.54 -5.90 10.21
C LEU A 335 24.85 -5.86 10.98
N SER A 336 25.92 -5.47 10.29
CA SER A 336 27.17 -5.03 10.91
C SER A 336 26.98 -3.67 11.59
N ARG A 337 27.94 -3.28 12.43
CA ARG A 337 27.94 -1.94 13.03
C ARG A 337 28.13 -0.85 11.98
N TYR A 338 27.53 0.30 12.19
CA TYR A 338 27.68 1.49 11.34
C TYR A 338 27.40 2.75 12.15
N TYR A 339 27.64 3.91 11.55
CA TYR A 339 27.17 5.18 12.10
C TYR A 339 26.06 5.75 11.22
N ILE A 340 25.06 6.41 11.81
CA ILE A 340 23.99 7.10 11.08
C ILE A 340 23.84 8.53 11.59
N SER A 341 23.51 9.49 10.73
CA SER A 341 23.27 10.86 11.18
C SER A 341 22.04 10.91 12.08
N ARG A 342 22.16 11.62 13.21
CA ARG A 342 21.10 11.79 14.23
C ARG A 342 19.83 12.36 13.61
N PHE A 343 19.99 13.28 12.68
CA PHE A 343 18.91 13.98 11.97
C PHE A 343 19.03 13.75 10.45
N PRO A 344 17.98 14.03 9.67
CA PRO A 344 18.09 14.31 8.24
C PRO A 344 19.14 15.40 7.99
N ILE A 345 19.78 15.36 6.82
CA ILE A 345 20.71 16.42 6.42
C ILE A 345 19.95 17.73 6.30
N THR A 346 20.46 18.77 6.95
CA THR A 346 19.83 20.09 6.98
C THR A 346 20.23 20.94 5.77
N ASN A 347 19.48 22.02 5.52
CA ASN A 347 19.81 22.99 4.47
C ASN A 347 21.24 23.54 4.63
N ALA A 348 21.65 23.93 5.84
CA ALA A 348 22.98 24.48 6.07
C ALA A 348 24.12 23.45 5.89
N GLU A 349 23.86 22.17 6.13
CA GLU A 349 24.82 21.09 5.86
C GLU A 349 24.93 20.83 4.36
N TYR A 350 23.79 20.75 3.66
CA TYR A 350 23.75 20.50 2.22
C TYR A 350 24.35 21.65 1.40
N GLU A 351 24.13 22.89 1.79
CA GLU A 351 24.61 24.06 1.07
C GLU A 351 26.12 24.28 1.13
N GLN A 352 26.82 23.58 2.03
CA GLN A 352 28.28 23.51 1.96
C GLN A 352 28.78 22.70 0.76
N PHE A 353 27.95 21.78 0.25
CA PHE A 353 28.18 21.03 -0.98
C PHE A 353 27.63 21.77 -2.20
N ASP A 354 26.38 22.24 -2.14
CA ASP A 354 25.74 23.00 -3.21
C ASP A 354 25.14 24.32 -2.69
N PRO A 355 25.91 25.41 -2.66
CA PRO A 355 25.43 26.71 -2.19
C PRO A 355 24.25 27.26 -2.99
N ALA A 356 24.04 26.82 -4.23
CA ALA A 356 22.92 27.28 -5.04
C ALA A 356 21.58 26.69 -4.59
N HIS A 357 21.60 25.61 -3.79
CA HIS A 357 20.40 24.98 -3.24
C HIS A 357 19.60 25.92 -2.33
N ALA A 358 20.23 26.95 -1.74
CA ALA A 358 19.53 27.98 -0.97
C ALA A 358 18.32 28.61 -1.70
N ARG A 359 18.34 28.65 -3.05
CA ARG A 359 17.24 29.16 -3.88
C ARG A 359 16.06 28.19 -4.03
N LYS A 360 16.25 26.91 -3.70
CA LYS A 360 15.26 25.83 -3.78
C LYS A 360 14.55 25.57 -2.45
N ARG A 361 14.96 26.22 -1.35
CA ARG A 361 14.31 26.09 -0.05
C ARG A 361 12.83 26.46 -0.15
N SER A 362 11.97 25.73 0.55
CA SER A 362 10.59 26.16 0.77
C SER A 362 10.56 27.50 1.51
N PRO A 363 9.59 28.38 1.23
CA PRO A 363 9.43 29.62 1.98
C PRO A 363 9.32 29.36 3.50
N GLY A 364 10.16 30.01 4.30
CA GLY A 364 10.19 29.81 5.75
C GLY A 364 11.09 28.67 6.24
N ALA A 365 11.62 27.83 5.35
CA ALA A 365 12.59 26.80 5.72
C ALA A 365 13.97 27.42 6.02
N GLY A 366 14.28 27.56 7.30
CA GLY A 366 15.60 28.00 7.79
C GLY A 366 16.70 26.93 7.69
N ASP A 367 17.88 27.29 8.17
CA ASP A 367 19.11 26.48 8.11
C ASP A 367 19.01 25.10 8.75
N ARG A 368 18.21 24.98 9.82
CA ARG A 368 18.02 23.73 10.56
C ARG A 368 16.87 22.86 10.04
N HIS A 369 16.18 23.27 8.97
CA HIS A 369 15.18 22.40 8.35
C HIS A 369 15.88 21.32 7.52
N PRO A 370 15.30 20.12 7.40
CA PRO A 370 15.76 19.11 6.47
C PRO A 370 15.84 19.65 5.05
N VAL A 371 16.88 19.25 4.32
CA VAL A 371 16.99 19.56 2.90
C VAL A 371 16.01 18.70 2.11
N VAL A 372 15.19 19.36 1.29
CA VAL A 372 14.19 18.74 0.39
C VAL A 372 14.43 19.21 -1.05
N TYR A 373 13.64 18.72 -2.01
CA TYR A 373 13.89 18.92 -3.45
C TYR A 373 15.27 18.39 -3.88
N VAL A 374 15.67 17.27 -3.29
CA VAL A 374 16.91 16.56 -3.62
C VAL A 374 16.57 15.17 -4.12
N SER A 375 17.05 14.84 -5.31
CA SER A 375 16.95 13.49 -5.87
C SER A 375 17.90 12.52 -5.19
N SER A 376 17.62 11.21 -5.28
CA SER A 376 18.51 10.19 -4.73
C SER A 376 19.95 10.30 -5.28
N LEU A 377 20.09 10.71 -6.55
CA LEU A 377 21.39 10.88 -7.21
C LEU A 377 22.16 12.10 -6.64
N GLU A 378 21.47 13.20 -6.38
CA GLU A 378 22.07 14.37 -5.75
C GLU A 378 22.47 14.09 -4.29
N ALA A 379 21.66 13.32 -3.55
CA ALA A 379 21.99 12.88 -2.20
C ALA A 379 23.22 11.95 -2.19
N MET A 380 23.36 11.05 -3.17
CA MET A 380 24.57 10.24 -3.33
C MET A 380 25.81 11.08 -3.67
N LYS A 381 25.67 12.15 -4.48
CA LYS A 381 26.77 13.09 -4.75
C LYS A 381 27.21 13.83 -3.50
N TYR A 382 26.28 14.27 -2.64
CA TYR A 382 26.61 14.84 -1.34
C TYR A 382 27.42 13.86 -0.48
N CYS A 383 26.98 12.60 -0.41
CA CYS A 383 27.71 11.56 0.32
C CYS A 383 29.13 11.34 -0.25
N GLN A 384 29.27 11.32 -1.57
CA GLN A 384 30.57 11.17 -2.23
C GLN A 384 31.49 12.36 -1.94
N TRP A 385 30.97 13.59 -2.03
CA TRP A 385 31.70 14.82 -1.69
C TRP A 385 32.23 14.78 -0.26
N LEU A 386 31.37 14.44 0.70
CA LEU A 386 31.76 14.34 2.10
C LEU A 386 32.79 13.23 2.32
N SER A 387 32.64 12.12 1.59
CA SER A 387 33.60 11.00 1.63
C SER A 387 34.99 11.41 1.15
N THR A 388 35.08 12.13 0.04
CA THR A 388 36.34 12.66 -0.49
C THR A 388 36.97 13.66 0.48
N ARG A 389 36.15 14.53 1.09
CA ARG A 389 36.61 15.58 2.00
C ARG A 389 37.21 15.01 3.29
N GLU A 390 36.63 13.96 3.84
CA GLU A 390 37.03 13.41 5.15
C GLU A 390 37.82 12.10 5.07
N ARG A 391 37.95 11.52 3.88
CA ARG A 391 38.55 10.18 3.67
C ARG A 391 37.85 9.09 4.49
N LYS A 392 36.54 9.23 4.65
CA LYS A 392 35.64 8.24 5.27
C LYS A 392 34.59 7.82 4.25
N LYS A 393 33.97 6.66 4.41
CA LYS A 393 32.96 6.18 3.46
C LYS A 393 31.55 6.53 3.92
N TYR A 394 31.06 7.66 3.42
CA TYR A 394 29.67 8.09 3.59
C TYR A 394 28.81 7.63 2.43
N ARG A 395 27.56 7.27 2.73
CA ARG A 395 26.54 6.88 1.75
C ARG A 395 25.14 7.10 2.31
N LEU A 396 24.12 6.94 1.46
CA LEU A 396 22.77 6.74 1.94
C LEU A 396 22.67 5.44 2.77
N PRO A 397 21.80 5.39 3.78
CA PRO A 397 21.51 4.16 4.50
C PRO A 397 20.99 3.11 3.53
N THR A 398 21.27 1.83 3.82
CA THR A 398 20.40 0.80 3.29
C THR A 398 19.05 0.89 3.98
N GLU A 399 18.03 0.40 3.33
CA GLU A 399 16.70 0.39 3.89
C GLU A 399 16.63 -0.43 5.18
N ALA A 400 17.38 -1.53 5.24
CA ALA A 400 17.49 -2.33 6.45
C ALA A 400 18.21 -1.58 7.58
N GLU A 401 19.28 -0.84 7.26
CA GLU A 401 19.95 0.02 8.24
C GLU A 401 19.00 1.10 8.75
N TRP A 402 18.26 1.76 7.86
CA TRP A 402 17.27 2.76 8.23
C TRP A 402 16.21 2.19 9.18
N GLU A 403 15.60 1.06 8.84
CA GLU A 403 14.55 0.47 9.68
C GLU A 403 15.12 -0.01 11.02
N PHE A 404 16.31 -0.61 11.03
CA PHE A 404 16.96 -1.01 12.28
C PHE A 404 17.26 0.20 13.15
N ALA A 405 17.79 1.29 12.60
CA ALA A 405 18.03 2.52 13.35
C ALA A 405 16.75 3.12 13.94
N ALA A 406 15.61 2.97 13.24
CA ALA A 406 14.31 3.42 13.71
C ALA A 406 13.78 2.55 14.85
N ARG A 407 13.79 1.23 14.70
CA ARG A 407 13.03 0.33 15.59
C ARG A 407 13.86 -0.57 16.50
N GLY A 408 15.16 -0.70 16.29
CA GLY A 408 16.00 -1.65 17.01
C GLY A 408 15.57 -3.10 16.80
N SER A 409 15.87 -3.96 17.77
CA SER A 409 15.60 -5.40 17.71
C SER A 409 14.32 -5.84 18.43
N ASP A 410 13.61 -4.91 19.08
CA ASP A 410 12.43 -5.21 19.91
C ASP A 410 11.09 -5.13 19.16
N GLY A 411 11.14 -4.91 17.84
CA GLY A 411 9.98 -4.98 16.96
C GLY A 411 9.00 -3.82 17.12
N ARG A 412 9.39 -2.68 17.72
CA ARG A 412 8.51 -1.51 17.86
C ARG A 412 7.92 -1.02 16.53
N ARG A 413 6.70 -0.48 16.59
CA ARG A 413 5.91 0.05 15.46
C ARG A 413 6.41 1.43 15.03
N PHE A 414 6.74 2.30 15.98
CA PHE A 414 7.31 3.63 15.77
C PHE A 414 8.66 3.75 16.47
N PRO A 415 9.51 4.74 16.14
CA PRO A 415 10.81 4.90 16.79
C PRO A 415 10.73 5.02 18.32
N TRP A 416 9.73 5.73 18.83
CA TRP A 416 9.47 5.93 20.26
C TRP A 416 8.78 4.75 20.96
N GLY A 417 8.27 3.76 20.22
CA GLY A 417 7.59 2.60 20.79
C GLY A 417 6.31 2.19 20.05
N ASN A 418 5.38 1.58 20.79
CA ASN A 418 4.14 0.99 20.25
C ASN A 418 2.86 1.77 20.58
N HIS A 419 2.97 2.89 21.30
CA HIS A 419 1.81 3.69 21.68
C HIS A 419 1.48 4.73 20.61
N GLU A 420 0.19 5.05 20.50
CA GLU A 420 -0.34 6.03 19.54
C GLU A 420 -0.37 7.45 20.11
N GLY A 421 0.58 7.82 20.97
CA GLY A 421 0.79 9.23 21.30
C GLY A 421 1.18 9.95 20.00
N ARG A 422 0.61 11.12 19.73
CA ARG A 422 0.66 11.69 18.37
C ARG A 422 1.36 13.04 18.31
N GLY A 423 0.87 14.07 19.00
CA GLY A 423 1.27 15.46 18.71
C GLY A 423 2.70 15.87 19.08
N ASP A 424 3.32 15.23 20.08
CA ASP A 424 4.65 15.57 20.58
C ASP A 424 5.76 14.59 20.13
N LEU A 425 5.39 13.57 19.35
CA LEU A 425 6.29 12.49 18.95
C LEU A 425 6.81 12.61 17.51
N GLY A 426 6.22 13.46 16.67
CA GLY A 426 6.72 13.70 15.33
C GLY A 426 5.88 14.72 14.56
N ASN A 427 6.43 15.23 13.47
CA ASN A 427 5.76 16.15 12.56
C ASN A 427 5.06 15.36 11.43
N PHE A 428 3.74 15.51 11.32
CA PHE A 428 2.93 14.83 10.30
C PHE A 428 1.69 15.67 9.95
N ALA A 429 0.83 15.17 9.05
CA ALA A 429 -0.35 15.92 8.63
C ALA A 429 -1.33 16.10 9.81
N ASP A 430 -1.36 17.30 10.38
CA ASP A 430 -2.16 17.68 11.54
C ASP A 430 -2.99 18.96 11.27
N ARG A 431 -3.55 19.59 12.31
CA ARG A 431 -4.35 20.82 12.18
C ARG A 431 -3.64 21.97 11.42
N ASN A 432 -2.31 22.06 11.47
CA ASN A 432 -1.54 23.12 10.80
C ASN A 432 -1.44 22.89 9.28
N THR A 433 -1.69 21.66 8.83
CA THR A 433 -1.65 21.30 7.41
C THR A 433 -3.06 21.33 6.78
N VAL A 434 -3.13 21.57 5.46
CA VAL A 434 -4.41 21.73 4.74
C VAL A 434 -4.95 20.42 4.13
N PHE A 435 -4.36 19.27 4.46
CA PHE A 435 -4.74 18.01 3.82
C PHE A 435 -6.07 17.45 4.36
N ALA A 436 -6.83 16.77 3.51
CA ALA A 436 -8.11 16.16 3.90
C ALA A 436 -7.95 15.05 4.94
N TRP A 437 -6.75 14.46 5.03
CA TRP A 437 -6.41 13.40 5.99
C TRP A 437 -5.64 13.89 7.21
N SER A 438 -5.51 15.20 7.37
CA SER A 438 -4.84 15.78 8.53
C SER A 438 -5.62 15.49 9.81
N ASP A 439 -4.91 15.12 10.87
CA ASP A 439 -5.49 14.94 12.20
C ASP A 439 -5.78 16.31 12.84
N ARG A 440 -7.05 16.72 12.85
CA ARG A 440 -7.47 18.06 13.29
C ARG A 440 -7.46 18.23 14.81
N GLU A 441 -7.35 17.13 15.56
CA GLU A 441 -7.26 17.14 17.02
C GLU A 441 -5.83 17.47 17.51
N ILE A 442 -4.86 17.43 16.60
CA ILE A 442 -3.44 17.55 16.90
C ILE A 442 -2.88 18.84 16.35
N ASN A 443 -1.96 19.43 17.11
CA ASN A 443 -1.23 20.62 16.74
C ASN A 443 0.24 20.46 17.18
N ASP A 444 1.09 20.13 16.22
CA ASP A 444 2.55 20.00 16.35
C ASP A 444 3.28 21.36 16.17
N GLY A 445 2.55 22.38 15.70
CA GLY A 445 3.01 23.75 15.50
C GLY A 445 3.62 24.05 14.13
N TYR A 446 3.66 23.08 13.21
CA TYR A 446 4.38 23.20 11.94
C TYR A 446 3.46 22.93 10.73
N PRO A 447 3.21 23.94 9.87
CA PRO A 447 2.44 23.73 8.64
C PRO A 447 3.22 23.02 7.53
N GLU A 448 4.55 22.88 7.69
CA GLU A 448 5.47 22.20 6.78
C GLU A 448 6.52 21.41 7.60
N SER A 449 7.66 21.08 7.02
CA SER A 449 8.80 20.52 7.76
C SER A 449 9.15 21.36 8.99
N SER A 450 9.59 20.72 10.06
CA SER A 450 10.07 21.38 11.27
C SER A 450 11.60 21.44 11.28
N PRO A 451 12.22 22.36 12.06
CA PRO A 451 13.64 22.26 12.35
C PRO A 451 13.95 20.89 12.95
N VAL A 452 15.09 20.31 12.58
CA VAL A 452 15.51 19.01 13.12
C VAL A 452 15.61 19.02 14.64
N GLY A 453 15.17 17.93 15.27
CA GLY A 453 15.14 17.78 16.72
C GLY A 453 14.05 18.58 17.45
N ALA A 454 13.00 18.99 16.74
CA ALA A 454 11.82 19.62 17.36
C ALA A 454 10.99 18.63 18.19
N PHE A 455 11.11 17.32 17.93
CA PHE A 455 10.34 16.25 18.56
C PHE A 455 11.25 15.27 19.32
N PRO A 456 11.90 15.69 20.42
CA PRO A 456 12.88 14.87 21.13
C PRO A 456 12.26 13.62 21.80
N LEU A 457 10.94 13.60 22.02
CA LEU A 457 10.22 12.44 22.54
C LEU A 457 9.98 11.36 21.46
N GLY A 458 10.09 11.73 20.18
CA GLY A 458 9.99 10.84 19.02
C GLY A 458 11.25 10.00 18.75
N VAL A 459 12.21 10.02 19.66
CA VAL A 459 13.54 9.44 19.46
C VAL A 459 13.53 7.91 19.36
N SER A 460 14.39 7.37 18.49
CA SER A 460 14.60 5.93 18.33
C SER A 460 15.34 5.31 19.54
N PRO A 461 15.36 3.97 19.70
CA PRO A 461 16.10 3.34 20.81
C PRO A 461 17.60 3.60 20.78
N PHE A 462 18.14 4.05 19.64
CA PHE A 462 19.55 4.38 19.47
C PHE A 462 19.84 5.88 19.56
N GLY A 463 18.84 6.70 19.90
CA GLY A 463 19.01 8.16 19.99
C GLY A 463 18.87 8.91 18.67
N VAL A 464 18.40 8.23 17.60
CA VAL A 464 18.22 8.84 16.28
C VAL A 464 16.85 9.51 16.23
N GLU A 465 16.81 10.77 15.81
CA GLU A 465 15.62 11.61 15.82
C GLU A 465 15.08 11.83 14.40
N ASP A 466 13.84 12.32 14.34
CA ASP A 466 13.09 12.56 13.10
C ASP A 466 13.05 11.32 12.18
N MET A 467 13.10 10.10 12.76
CA MET A 467 12.95 8.85 12.02
C MET A 467 11.49 8.60 11.60
N ALA A 468 10.55 9.35 12.16
CA ALA A 468 9.13 9.25 11.85
C ALA A 468 8.56 10.66 11.67
N GLY A 469 8.12 10.97 10.45
CA GLY A 469 7.59 12.28 10.08
C GLY A 469 8.68 13.24 9.60
N ASN A 470 8.36 14.54 9.60
CA ASN A 470 9.18 15.62 9.04
C ASN A 470 9.41 15.44 7.53
N VAL A 471 10.34 14.60 7.08
CA VAL A 471 10.56 14.31 5.65
C VAL A 471 10.75 12.82 5.41
N TRP A 472 10.26 12.35 4.26
CA TRP A 472 10.68 11.05 3.74
C TRP A 472 12.17 11.07 3.45
N GLU A 473 12.81 9.91 3.50
CA GLU A 473 14.26 9.84 3.35
C GLU A 473 14.72 8.77 2.37
N TRP A 474 15.49 9.19 1.37
CA TRP A 474 16.09 8.28 0.40
C TRP A 474 16.99 7.22 1.05
N CYS A 475 16.78 5.96 0.64
CA CYS A 475 17.68 4.84 0.88
C CYS A 475 18.46 4.49 -0.40
N VAL A 476 19.57 3.78 -0.25
CA VAL A 476 20.36 3.33 -1.41
C VAL A 476 19.66 2.23 -2.21
N ASP A 477 18.76 1.47 -1.60
CA ASP A 477 18.15 0.27 -2.18
C ASP A 477 17.24 0.61 -3.37
N TYR A 478 17.32 -0.23 -4.39
CA TYR A 478 16.24 -0.33 -5.37
C TYR A 478 15.06 -1.07 -4.75
N PHE A 479 13.84 -0.67 -5.10
CA PHE A 479 12.63 -1.31 -4.61
C PHE A 479 12.57 -2.77 -5.06
N GLU A 480 12.45 -3.67 -4.10
CA GLU A 480 12.15 -5.08 -4.29
C GLU A 480 11.15 -5.55 -3.23
N THR A 481 10.33 -6.54 -3.57
CA THR A 481 9.48 -7.22 -2.60
C THR A 481 10.34 -8.00 -1.61
N TYR A 482 9.93 -8.04 -0.34
CA TYR A 482 10.60 -8.90 0.62
C TYR A 482 10.39 -10.36 0.24
N ARG A 483 11.41 -11.19 0.46
CA ARG A 483 11.37 -12.63 0.17
C ARG A 483 11.17 -13.49 1.42
N GLY A 484 11.18 -12.88 2.61
CA GLY A 484 11.08 -13.60 3.90
C GLY A 484 12.35 -14.39 4.29
N THR A 485 13.31 -14.54 3.38
CA THR A 485 14.55 -15.27 3.65
C THR A 485 15.53 -14.44 4.45
N PRO A 486 16.25 -15.02 5.43
CA PRO A 486 17.24 -14.29 6.22
C PRO A 486 18.30 -13.61 5.35
N ARG A 487 18.66 -12.37 5.68
CA ARG A 487 19.69 -11.60 4.96
C ARG A 487 20.74 -11.03 5.91
N ALA A 488 21.98 -10.91 5.43
CA ALA A 488 23.07 -10.25 6.13
C ALA A 488 23.53 -9.03 5.33
N ASN A 489 23.56 -7.85 5.96
CA ASN A 489 23.91 -6.57 5.34
C ASN A 489 23.28 -6.34 3.96
N PRO A 490 21.94 -6.50 3.81
CA PRO A 490 21.30 -6.33 2.51
C PRO A 490 21.51 -4.90 2.00
N ARG A 491 21.83 -4.79 0.70
CA ARG A 491 21.97 -3.52 -0.04
C ARG A 491 20.92 -3.38 -1.15
N GLY A 492 19.85 -4.15 -1.06
CA GLY A 492 18.80 -4.26 -2.06
C GLY A 492 19.28 -4.92 -3.36
N ALA A 493 18.47 -4.81 -4.41
CA ALA A 493 18.81 -5.29 -5.73
C ALA A 493 19.97 -4.49 -6.36
N THR A 494 20.75 -5.12 -7.26
CA THR A 494 21.87 -4.48 -7.95
C THR A 494 21.43 -3.47 -9.01
N SER A 495 20.21 -3.62 -9.53
CA SER A 495 19.59 -2.72 -10.50
C SER A 495 18.09 -2.60 -10.23
N GLY A 496 17.48 -1.52 -10.72
CA GLY A 496 16.05 -1.29 -10.60
C GLY A 496 15.63 0.07 -11.16
N ALA A 497 14.32 0.24 -11.37
CA ALA A 497 13.77 1.49 -11.89
C ALA A 497 13.51 2.53 -10.79
N LYS A 498 13.22 2.07 -9.56
CA LYS A 498 12.75 2.92 -8.45
C LYS A 498 13.58 2.67 -7.19
N ARG A 499 13.90 3.73 -6.47
CA ARG A 499 14.62 3.71 -5.18
C ARG A 499 13.62 3.80 -4.03
N VAL A 500 13.98 3.20 -2.90
CA VAL A 500 13.16 3.24 -1.69
C VAL A 500 13.39 4.52 -0.90
N TYR A 501 12.34 5.01 -0.23
CA TYR A 501 12.44 5.99 0.84
C TYR A 501 11.56 5.61 2.05
N ARG A 502 11.92 6.10 3.23
CA ARG A 502 11.37 5.68 4.54
C ARG A 502 11.00 6.85 5.46
N GLY A 503 10.16 6.60 6.47
CA GLY A 503 9.93 7.50 7.61
C GLY A 503 8.61 8.27 7.64
N GLY A 504 7.91 8.45 6.53
CA GLY A 504 6.81 9.42 6.48
C GLY A 504 7.35 10.85 6.41
N SER A 505 6.43 11.81 6.33
CA SER A 505 6.74 13.24 6.22
C SER A 505 5.69 14.09 6.91
N TRP A 506 5.89 15.40 6.98
CA TRP A 506 4.91 16.40 7.43
C TRP A 506 3.58 16.33 6.64
N LYS A 507 3.56 15.71 5.45
CA LYS A 507 2.34 15.49 4.63
C LYS A 507 1.65 14.17 4.92
N SER A 508 2.29 13.29 5.68
CA SER A 508 1.87 11.90 5.83
C SER A 508 0.81 11.73 6.93
N ARG A 509 -0.04 10.72 6.78
CA ARG A 509 -0.92 10.29 7.88
C ARG A 509 -0.08 9.68 9.00
N PHE A 510 -0.58 9.73 10.24
CA PHE A 510 0.07 9.09 11.38
C PHE A 510 0.44 7.61 11.11
N ASN A 511 -0.42 6.86 10.42
CA ASN A 511 -0.14 5.47 10.05
C ASN A 511 1.09 5.31 9.14
N SER A 512 1.45 6.31 8.33
CA SER A 512 2.63 6.25 7.47
C SER A 512 3.95 6.52 8.21
N LEU A 513 3.89 6.88 9.51
CA LEU A 513 5.08 7.11 10.35
C LEU A 513 5.65 5.82 10.95
N ARG A 514 5.04 4.66 10.67
CA ARG A 514 5.55 3.36 11.14
C ARG A 514 6.97 3.14 10.64
N ALA A 515 7.81 2.55 11.48
CA ALA A 515 9.20 2.21 11.12
C ALA A 515 9.30 1.25 9.93
N SER A 516 8.26 0.44 9.67
CA SER A 516 8.18 -0.47 8.53
C SER A 516 7.58 0.16 7.27
N ALA A 517 6.98 1.36 7.34
CA ALA A 517 6.37 2.00 6.19
C ALA A 517 7.45 2.39 5.17
N ARG A 518 7.16 2.10 3.89
CA ARG A 518 8.08 2.24 2.75
C ARG A 518 7.34 2.81 1.56
N GLY A 519 7.96 3.76 0.89
CA GLY A 519 7.56 4.23 -0.43
C GLY A 519 8.71 4.08 -1.43
N TRP A 520 8.42 4.35 -2.69
CA TRP A 520 9.42 4.28 -3.75
C TRP A 520 9.12 5.30 -4.85
N ASN A 521 10.16 5.76 -5.54
CA ASN A 521 10.01 6.56 -6.76
C ASN A 521 11.26 6.45 -7.64
N VAL A 522 11.21 6.97 -8.86
CA VAL A 522 12.37 7.01 -9.76
C VAL A 522 13.51 7.81 -9.16
N ALA A 523 14.74 7.46 -9.49
CA ALA A 523 15.93 8.03 -8.86
C ALA A 523 16.10 9.55 -9.04
N SER A 524 15.49 10.11 -10.10
CA SER A 524 15.48 11.55 -10.42
C SER A 524 14.33 12.33 -9.74
N TYR A 525 13.40 11.64 -9.10
CA TYR A 525 12.28 12.28 -8.41
C TYR A 525 12.78 13.15 -7.26
N SER A 526 12.12 14.29 -7.04
CA SER A 526 12.33 15.14 -5.87
C SER A 526 11.05 15.91 -5.57
N CYS A 527 10.77 16.18 -4.30
CA CYS A 527 9.58 16.91 -3.86
C CYS A 527 9.84 17.63 -2.52
N ASN A 528 8.83 18.36 -2.04
CA ASN A 528 8.94 19.27 -0.90
C ASN A 528 8.89 18.59 0.48
N ASP A 529 8.84 17.27 0.50
CA ASP A 529 8.76 16.46 1.72
C ASP A 529 9.64 15.21 1.66
N LEU A 530 10.63 15.20 0.75
CA LEU A 530 11.58 14.11 0.54
C LEU A 530 13.02 14.64 0.58
N GLY A 531 13.74 14.25 1.62
CA GLY A 531 15.13 14.53 1.87
C GLY A 531 15.94 13.24 2.02
N PHE A 532 16.96 13.27 2.88
CA PHE A 532 17.78 12.10 3.17
C PHE A 532 18.58 12.26 4.46
N ARG A 533 19.06 11.12 4.98
CA ARG A 533 20.10 11.04 6.01
C ARG A 533 21.29 10.24 5.49
N ILE A 534 22.40 10.26 6.21
CA ILE A 534 23.63 9.58 5.78
C ILE A 534 24.08 8.55 6.80
N VAL A 535 24.81 7.54 6.32
CA VAL A 535 25.56 6.61 7.16
C VAL A 535 27.04 6.69 6.84
N CYS A 536 27.87 6.35 7.83
CA CYS A 536 29.29 6.09 7.64
C CYS A 536 29.54 4.61 7.97
N GLU A 537 30.26 3.91 7.09
CA GLU A 537 30.67 2.54 7.37
C GLU A 537 31.57 2.54 8.62
N GLY A 538 31.34 1.58 9.54
CA GLY A 538 32.23 1.37 10.68
C GLY A 538 33.42 0.52 10.24
N ASP A 539 34.63 0.95 10.60
CA ASP A 539 35.90 0.29 10.24
C ASP A 539 35.96 -1.20 10.61
#